data_AF-K2EED1-F1
#
_entry.id   AF-K2EED1-F1
#
_cell.length_a   1.000
_cell.length_b   1.000
_cell.length_c   1.000
_cell.angle_alpha   90.00
_cell.angle_beta   90.00
_cell.angle_gamma   90.00
#
_symmetry.space_group_name_H-M   'P 1'
#
loop_
_entity.id
_entity.type
_entity.pdbx_description
1 polymer ?
#
loop_
_entity_poly.entity_id
_entity_poly.type
_entity_poly.pdbx_seq_one_letter_code
_entity_poly.pdbx_strand_id
1 'polypeptide(L)'
;MGKLANGMVNSSSKAGPLPSELLQEGFYRYILLEALATLGTLPPFTGLTLCTLEEPKEIEEGFYVDIEISIDQKKCWGRLLLPMDFRSLWIRHFADSSIEYVSKEVAKSTFLSLGIKTGSLSVKKSEWEPLHLGDFVPLDKNSYDAHKGTGICMLMLRDIPLFHAKIKNNRVELIDYAFYYEDTMEETRPKKSAETPKPLQDEPRKFPSQEMEPVSIKELPLDITVEIGRIRITLDQLMQLTPGNQLELPIHPDQGVNLTVGGNKIGRAELVYLGEQLGIRILEI
;
A
#
# COMPACT_ATOMS: atom_id res chain seq x y z
N MET A 1 14.01 -9.86 16.28
CA MET A 1 14.52 -9.09 15.13
C MET A 1 13.65 -7.90 14.77
N GLY A 2 12.32 -8.04 14.66
CA GLY A 2 11.43 -6.89 14.40
C GLY A 2 11.58 -5.73 15.40
N LYS A 3 11.84 -6.04 16.68
CA LYS A 3 12.10 -5.03 17.71
C LYS A 3 13.32 -4.15 17.44
N LEU A 4 14.41 -4.71 16.90
CA LEU A 4 15.63 -3.97 16.54
C LEU A 4 15.37 -2.99 15.39
N ALA A 5 14.69 -3.48 14.35
CA ALA A 5 14.30 -2.66 13.22
C ALA A 5 13.37 -1.51 13.66
N ASN A 6 12.39 -1.79 14.53
CA ASN A 6 11.49 -0.77 15.06
C ASN A 6 12.23 0.32 15.87
N GLY A 7 13.25 -0.04 16.66
CA GLY A 7 14.11 0.93 17.36
C GLY A 7 14.98 1.79 16.44
N MET A 8 15.39 1.26 15.29
CA MET A 8 16.09 2.02 14.23
C MET A 8 15.18 3.04 13.53
N VAL A 9 13.87 2.83 13.55
CA VAL A 9 12.87 3.71 12.92
C VAL A 9 12.40 4.81 13.89
N ASN A 10 12.08 4.46 15.14
CA ASN A 10 11.30 5.34 16.03
C ASN A 10 12.12 6.20 17.02
N SER A 11 13.44 6.06 17.08
CA SER A 11 14.29 6.89 17.97
C SER A 11 14.50 8.30 17.40
N SER A 12 14.34 9.32 18.26
CA SER A 12 13.95 10.72 17.99
C SER A 12 14.82 11.61 17.05
N SER A 13 15.19 11.16 15.84
CA SER A 13 15.72 12.05 14.81
C SER A 13 14.61 12.48 13.84
N LYS A 14 14.27 13.77 13.86
CA LYS A 14 13.43 14.40 12.83
C LYS A 14 14.04 14.14 11.45
N ALA A 15 13.27 13.44 10.60
CA ALA A 15 13.53 13.09 9.21
C ALA A 15 14.51 11.91 8.97
N GLY A 16 13.96 10.72 8.73
CA GLY A 16 14.68 9.61 8.11
C GLY A 16 14.72 9.74 6.56
N PRO A 17 15.68 9.09 5.89
CA PRO A 17 15.94 9.24 4.44
C PRO A 17 14.92 8.53 3.53
N LEU A 18 14.07 7.67 4.09
CA LEU A 18 13.02 6.97 3.34
C LEU A 18 11.66 7.54 3.77
N PRO A 19 10.72 7.78 2.85
CA PRO A 19 9.49 8.52 3.11
C PRO A 19 8.48 7.76 3.97
N SER A 20 8.69 6.45 4.19
CA SER A 20 7.78 5.61 4.97
C SER A 20 8.46 4.93 6.15
N GLU A 21 7.91 5.05 7.35
CA GLU A 21 8.38 4.32 8.55
C GLU A 21 8.33 2.81 8.35
N LEU A 22 7.30 2.29 7.67
CA LEU A 22 7.18 0.88 7.28
C LEU A 22 8.22 0.47 6.24
N LEU A 23 8.47 1.33 5.25
CA LEU A 23 9.50 1.08 4.24
C LEU A 23 10.91 1.12 4.86
N GLN A 24 11.13 2.02 5.83
CA GLN A 24 12.33 2.03 6.66
C GLN A 24 12.44 0.72 7.45
N GLU A 25 11.38 0.32 8.15
CA GLU A 25 11.39 -0.90 8.95
C GLU A 25 11.64 -2.14 8.10
N GLY A 26 10.95 -2.27 6.97
CA GLY A 26 11.11 -3.35 6.00
C GLY A 26 12.52 -3.39 5.41
N PHE A 27 13.06 -2.23 5.02
CA PHE A 27 14.42 -2.13 4.50
C PHE A 27 15.46 -2.55 5.56
N TYR A 28 15.36 -2.06 6.79
CA TYR A 28 16.28 -2.45 7.86
C TYR A 28 16.13 -3.92 8.24
N ARG A 29 14.91 -4.48 8.26
CA ARG A 29 14.69 -5.93 8.46
C ARG A 29 15.36 -6.75 7.37
N TYR A 30 15.19 -6.37 6.11
CA TYR A 30 15.78 -7.07 4.97
C TYR A 30 17.31 -7.07 5.03
N ILE A 31 17.93 -5.89 5.20
CA ILE A 31 19.39 -5.80 5.27
C ILE A 31 19.96 -6.55 6.49
N LEU A 32 19.28 -6.50 7.63
CA LEU A 32 19.68 -7.26 8.82
C LEU A 32 19.66 -8.77 8.56
N LEU A 33 18.62 -9.27 7.89
CA LEU A 33 18.50 -10.68 7.52
C LEU A 33 19.59 -11.09 6.52
N GLU A 34 19.86 -10.28 5.50
CA GLU A 34 20.93 -10.52 4.54
C GLU A 34 22.32 -10.49 5.17
N ALA A 35 22.57 -9.53 6.05
CA ALA A 35 23.83 -9.47 6.80
C ALA A 35 24.03 -10.70 7.69
N LEU A 36 22.97 -11.19 8.33
CA LEU A 36 23.02 -12.41 9.15
C LEU A 36 23.15 -13.68 8.34
N ALA A 37 22.45 -13.78 7.21
CA ALA A 37 22.62 -14.86 6.27
C ALA A 37 24.08 -14.93 5.80
N THR A 38 24.64 -13.78 5.43
CA THR A 38 26.04 -13.65 5.00
C THR A 38 27.01 -14.02 6.12
N LEU A 39 26.83 -13.49 7.33
CA LEU A 39 27.64 -13.85 8.50
C LEU A 39 27.58 -15.36 8.80
N GLY A 40 26.39 -15.97 8.67
CA GLY A 40 26.20 -17.40 8.84
C GLY A 40 26.99 -18.27 7.85
N THR A 41 27.50 -17.69 6.76
CA THR A 41 28.37 -18.39 5.80
C THR A 41 29.87 -18.27 6.11
N LEU A 42 30.27 -17.36 7.00
CA LEU A 42 31.67 -17.05 7.30
C LEU A 42 32.13 -17.74 8.60
N PRO A 43 33.15 -18.62 8.59
CA PRO A 43 33.77 -19.10 9.83
C PRO A 43 34.46 -17.94 10.59
N PRO A 44 34.34 -17.83 11.94
CA PRO A 44 33.78 -18.79 12.90
C PRO A 44 32.27 -18.61 13.18
N PHE A 45 31.57 -17.78 12.43
CA PHE A 45 30.16 -17.44 12.66
C PHE A 45 29.16 -18.42 12.01
N THR A 46 29.66 -19.55 11.52
CA THR A 46 28.83 -20.65 11.01
C THR A 46 27.84 -21.10 12.10
N GLY A 47 26.54 -21.06 11.79
CA GLY A 47 25.48 -21.41 12.74
C GLY A 47 25.07 -20.29 13.71
N LEU A 48 25.58 -19.06 13.53
CA LEU A 48 25.19 -17.90 14.33
C LEU A 48 23.69 -17.60 14.18
N THR A 49 22.97 -17.69 15.29
CA THR A 49 21.58 -17.25 15.38
C THR A 49 21.48 -16.10 16.38
N LEU A 50 20.80 -15.01 16.00
CA LEU A 50 20.52 -13.87 16.87
C LEU A 50 19.04 -13.82 17.23
N CYS A 51 18.75 -13.93 18.53
CA CYS A 51 17.41 -13.72 19.08
C CYS A 51 17.41 -12.47 19.96
N THR A 52 16.60 -11.48 19.59
CA THR A 52 16.33 -10.32 20.45
C THR A 52 15.44 -10.77 21.61
N LEU A 53 15.93 -10.62 22.84
CA LEU A 53 15.17 -11.01 24.03
C LEU A 53 14.19 -9.91 24.44
N GLU A 54 14.59 -8.64 24.29
CA GLU A 54 13.82 -7.47 24.71
C GLU A 54 13.68 -6.44 23.58
N GLU A 55 12.91 -5.39 23.84
CA GLU A 55 12.88 -4.21 22.99
C GLU A 55 14.18 -3.41 23.14
N PRO A 56 14.67 -2.75 22.08
CA PRO A 56 15.83 -1.88 22.17
C PRO A 56 15.61 -0.80 23.22
N LYS A 57 16.64 -0.54 24.02
CA LYS A 57 16.64 0.51 25.04
C LYS A 57 17.54 1.65 24.59
N GLU A 58 17.01 2.87 24.65
CA GLU A 58 17.75 4.08 24.31
C GLU A 58 18.80 4.41 25.38
N ILE A 59 19.94 4.94 24.91
CA ILE A 59 21.02 5.52 25.72
C ILE A 59 21.43 6.84 25.06
N GLU A 60 22.15 7.71 25.78
CA GLU A 60 22.55 9.03 25.27
C GLU A 60 23.29 8.98 23.91
N GLU A 61 24.04 7.90 23.65
CA GLU A 61 24.86 7.73 22.45
C GLU A 61 24.29 6.72 21.44
N GLY A 62 23.02 6.33 21.54
CA GLY A 62 22.38 5.40 20.61
C GLY A 62 21.38 4.46 21.29
N PHE A 63 21.44 3.17 20.97
CA PHE A 63 20.59 2.17 21.61
C PHE A 63 21.33 0.85 21.79
N TYR A 64 20.84 0.03 22.73
CA TYR A 64 21.31 -1.34 22.89
C TYR A 64 20.14 -2.31 22.91
N VAL A 65 20.44 -3.56 22.57
CA VAL A 65 19.52 -4.68 22.78
C VAL A 65 20.29 -5.86 23.36
N ASP A 66 19.68 -6.53 24.33
CA ASP A 66 20.22 -7.78 24.84
C ASP A 66 19.85 -8.91 23.86
N ILE A 67 20.86 -9.66 23.44
CA ILE A 67 20.78 -10.72 22.44
C ILE A 67 21.22 -12.05 23.02
N GLU A 68 20.51 -13.11 22.64
CA GLU A 68 21.04 -14.47 22.75
C GLU A 68 21.79 -14.80 21.46
N ILE A 69 23.05 -15.19 21.60
CA ILE A 69 23.91 -15.66 20.52
C ILE A 69 24.03 -17.17 20.67
N SER A 70 23.72 -17.91 19.61
CA SER A 70 24.00 -19.35 19.56
C SER A 70 25.07 -19.66 18.51
N ILE A 71 26.11 -20.40 18.91
CA ILE A 71 27.20 -20.90 18.06
C ILE A 71 27.43 -22.37 18.44
N ASP A 72 27.38 -23.30 17.48
CA ASP A 72 27.60 -24.74 17.72
C ASP A 72 26.82 -25.31 18.92
N GLN A 73 25.53 -24.96 19.01
CA GLN A 73 24.62 -25.33 20.11
C GLN A 73 24.98 -24.79 21.50
N LYS A 74 26.06 -24.02 21.64
CA LYS A 74 26.34 -23.24 22.85
C LYS A 74 25.62 -21.91 22.76
N LYS A 75 24.96 -21.54 23.85
CA LYS A 75 24.30 -20.25 24.00
C LYS A 75 25.16 -19.35 24.86
N CYS A 76 25.36 -18.12 24.42
CA CYS A 76 25.90 -17.06 25.24
C CYS A 76 25.02 -15.81 25.15
N TRP A 77 25.06 -15.02 26.20
CA TRP A 77 24.32 -13.77 26.28
C TRP A 77 25.26 -12.62 26.00
N GLY A 78 24.79 -11.68 25.19
CA GLY A 78 25.53 -10.49 24.82
C GLY A 78 24.61 -9.27 24.76
N ARG A 79 25.24 -8.10 24.76
CA ARG A 79 24.56 -6.84 24.49
C ARG A 79 25.08 -6.30 23.17
N LEU A 80 24.17 -6.11 22.22
CA LEU A 80 24.49 -5.43 20.97
C LEU A 80 24.30 -3.93 21.19
N LEU A 81 25.38 -3.18 21.06
CA LEU A 81 25.38 -1.73 21.12
C LEU A 81 25.33 -1.18 19.69
N LEU A 82 24.41 -0.26 19.43
CA LEU A 82 24.24 0.42 18.15
C LEU A 82 24.40 1.93 18.37
N PRO A 83 25.64 2.44 18.23
CA PRO A 83 25.92 3.87 18.39
C PRO A 83 25.17 4.71 17.37
N MET A 84 24.85 5.95 17.76
CA MET A 84 24.25 6.96 16.88
C MET A 84 25.13 7.23 15.64
N ASP A 85 26.46 7.21 15.84
CA ASP A 85 27.44 7.37 14.75
C ASP A 85 27.42 6.21 13.76
N PHE A 86 27.21 4.98 14.24
CA PHE A 86 27.08 3.81 13.36
C PHE A 86 25.85 3.94 12.46
N ARG A 87 24.70 4.34 13.02
CA ARG A 87 23.48 4.63 12.24
C ARG A 87 23.73 5.72 11.19
N SER A 88 24.43 6.79 11.57
CA SER A 88 24.74 7.91 10.66
C SER A 88 25.67 7.48 9.51
N LEU A 89 26.70 6.68 9.82
CA LEU A 89 27.61 6.10 8.82
C LEU A 89 26.90 5.09 7.91
N TRP A 90 26.01 4.28 8.46
CA TRP A 90 25.20 3.32 7.72
C TRP A 90 24.27 4.02 6.73
N ILE A 91 23.52 5.02 7.19
CA ILE A 91 22.68 5.85 6.33
C ILE A 91 23.51 6.46 5.20
N ARG A 92 24.68 7.03 5.51
CA ARG A 92 25.57 7.59 4.49
C ARG A 92 26.09 6.56 3.49
N HIS A 93 26.50 5.39 3.95
CA HIS A 93 26.98 4.30 3.10
C HIS A 93 25.92 3.81 2.12
N PHE A 94 24.68 3.65 2.60
CA PHE A 94 23.55 3.22 1.77
C PHE A 94 22.87 4.35 0.99
N ALA A 95 23.05 5.62 1.38
CA ALA A 95 22.60 6.77 0.61
C ALA A 95 23.39 6.96 -0.70
N ASP A 96 24.68 6.60 -0.71
CA ASP A 96 25.51 6.63 -1.92
C ASP A 96 25.32 5.41 -2.82
N SER A 97 24.73 4.32 -2.30
CA SER A 97 24.34 3.17 -3.12
C SER A 97 22.96 3.43 -3.70
N SER A 98 22.91 4.18 -4.81
CA SER A 98 21.77 4.11 -5.72
C SER A 98 21.63 2.65 -6.14
N ILE A 99 20.68 1.94 -5.52
CA ILE A 99 20.46 0.53 -5.78
C ILE A 99 20.12 0.39 -7.28
N GLU A 100 21.05 -0.18 -8.05
CA GLU A 100 20.98 -0.39 -9.51
C GLU A 100 19.99 -1.51 -9.91
N TYR A 101 18.75 -1.52 -9.41
CA TYR A 101 17.77 -2.50 -9.92
C TYR A 101 17.33 -2.20 -11.35
N VAL A 102 17.50 -0.96 -11.82
CA VAL A 102 17.12 -0.52 -13.16
C VAL A 102 18.19 0.45 -13.67
N SER A 103 18.80 0.16 -14.82
CA SER A 103 19.75 1.10 -15.42
C SER A 103 19.04 2.45 -15.65
N LYS A 104 19.74 3.58 -15.45
CA LYS A 104 19.17 4.92 -15.69
C LYS A 104 18.58 5.05 -17.10
N GLU A 105 19.19 4.38 -18.07
CA GLU A 105 18.68 4.28 -19.44
C GLU A 105 17.30 3.61 -19.49
N VAL A 106 17.16 2.44 -18.85
CA VAL A 106 15.90 1.69 -18.80
C VAL A 106 14.83 2.44 -18.02
N ALA A 107 15.17 3.09 -16.90
CA ALA A 107 14.22 3.87 -16.12
C ALA A 107 13.64 5.06 -16.92
N LYS A 108 14.48 5.71 -17.75
CA LYS A 108 14.07 6.82 -18.62
C LYS A 108 13.30 6.36 -19.86
N SER A 109 13.57 5.15 -20.37
CA SER A 109 12.89 4.61 -21.56
C SER A 109 11.63 3.80 -21.25
N THR A 110 11.42 3.41 -19.99
CA THR A 110 10.25 2.62 -19.57
C THR A 110 9.10 3.54 -19.23
N PHE A 111 8.03 3.49 -20.03
CA PHE A 111 6.82 4.27 -19.78
C PHE A 111 5.78 3.47 -19.01
N LEU A 112 5.18 4.12 -18.03
CA LEU A 112 4.10 3.63 -17.20
C LEU A 112 2.87 4.52 -17.38
N SER A 113 1.70 3.92 -17.18
CA SER A 113 0.42 4.61 -17.28
C SER A 113 -0.22 4.61 -15.90
N LEU A 114 -0.39 5.80 -15.32
CA LEU A 114 -1.01 5.98 -14.01
C LEU A 114 -2.47 6.39 -14.18
N GLY A 115 -3.40 5.61 -13.62
CA GLY A 115 -4.83 5.91 -13.63
C GLY A 115 -5.22 6.86 -12.50
N ILE A 116 -6.16 7.75 -12.75
CA ILE A 116 -6.70 8.70 -11.75
C ILE A 116 -8.13 8.29 -11.43
N LYS A 117 -8.35 7.69 -10.26
CA LYS A 117 -9.66 7.21 -9.79
C LYS A 117 -10.32 8.21 -8.87
N THR A 118 -11.61 8.51 -9.05
CA THR A 118 -12.35 9.47 -8.21
C THR A 118 -13.57 8.91 -7.51
N GLY A 119 -14.08 7.77 -7.99
CA GLY A 119 -15.25 7.15 -7.42
C GLY A 119 -15.42 5.72 -7.89
N SER A 120 -16.40 5.06 -7.30
CA SER A 120 -16.76 3.68 -7.63
C SER A 120 -18.25 3.45 -7.41
N LEU A 121 -18.79 2.47 -8.12
CA LEU A 121 -20.11 1.92 -7.91
C LEU A 121 -20.02 0.39 -7.96
N SER A 122 -20.81 -0.29 -7.15
CA SER A 122 -20.91 -1.74 -7.09
C SER A 122 -22.25 -2.17 -7.68
N VAL A 123 -22.21 -2.87 -8.80
CA VAL A 123 -23.41 -3.23 -9.57
C VAL A 123 -23.40 -4.70 -9.93
N LYS A 124 -24.55 -5.37 -9.86
CA LYS A 124 -24.64 -6.76 -10.30
C LYS A 124 -24.54 -6.84 -11.82
N LYS A 125 -23.99 -7.95 -12.32
CA LYS A 125 -23.91 -8.16 -13.78
C LYS A 125 -25.28 -8.08 -14.47
N SER A 126 -26.34 -8.59 -13.83
CA SER A 126 -27.71 -8.50 -14.33
C SER A 126 -28.29 -7.08 -14.40
N GLU A 127 -27.75 -6.15 -13.61
CA GLU A 127 -28.16 -4.73 -13.60
C GLU A 127 -27.32 -3.91 -14.58
N TRP A 128 -26.09 -4.35 -14.87
CA TRP A 128 -25.19 -3.72 -15.83
C TRP A 128 -25.53 -4.05 -17.29
N GLU A 129 -25.80 -5.31 -17.60
CA GLU A 129 -26.10 -5.78 -18.97
C GLU A 129 -27.25 -5.03 -19.70
N PRO A 130 -28.34 -4.60 -19.04
CA PRO A 130 -29.43 -3.89 -19.71
C PRO A 130 -29.22 -2.37 -19.83
N LEU A 131 -28.06 -1.81 -19.43
CA LEU A 131 -27.82 -0.38 -19.52
C LEU A 131 -27.57 0.07 -20.97
N HIS A 132 -28.09 1.26 -21.30
CA HIS A 132 -27.96 1.88 -22.62
C HIS A 132 -27.38 3.30 -22.52
N LEU A 133 -27.01 3.83 -23.69
CA LEU A 133 -26.58 5.22 -23.83
C LEU A 133 -27.62 6.18 -23.24
N GLY A 134 -27.16 7.06 -22.36
CA GLY A 134 -27.99 8.05 -21.68
C GLY A 134 -28.53 7.61 -20.31
N ASP A 135 -28.41 6.34 -19.94
CA ASP A 135 -28.86 5.87 -18.62
C ASP A 135 -28.03 6.49 -17.49
N PHE A 136 -28.71 6.82 -16.39
CA PHE A 136 -28.09 7.36 -15.18
C PHE A 136 -27.86 6.25 -14.16
N VAL A 137 -26.63 6.12 -13.67
CA VAL A 137 -26.27 5.21 -12.59
C VAL A 137 -25.63 6.00 -11.44
N PRO A 138 -26.18 5.93 -10.22
CA PRO A 138 -25.61 6.65 -9.09
C PRO A 138 -24.26 6.09 -8.66
N LEU A 139 -23.40 6.95 -8.09
CA LEU A 139 -22.13 6.52 -7.49
C LEU A 139 -22.31 6.19 -6.00
N ASP A 140 -21.72 5.08 -5.55
CA ASP A 140 -21.69 4.69 -4.14
C ASP A 140 -20.65 5.48 -3.36
N LYS A 141 -19.48 5.67 -3.98
CA LYS A 141 -18.37 6.43 -3.43
C LYS A 141 -17.91 7.44 -4.44
N ASN A 142 -17.81 8.69 -4.01
CA ASN A 142 -17.23 9.75 -4.80
C ASN A 142 -16.57 10.78 -3.89
N SER A 143 -15.46 11.34 -4.36
CA SER A 143 -14.80 12.46 -3.69
C SER A 143 -14.51 13.62 -4.63
N TYR A 144 -15.08 13.62 -5.85
CA TYR A 144 -14.93 14.66 -6.85
C TYR A 144 -16.22 15.44 -7.12
N ASP A 145 -16.17 16.76 -6.98
CA ASP A 145 -17.26 17.68 -7.28
C ASP A 145 -17.07 18.22 -8.71
N ALA A 146 -17.89 17.71 -9.63
CA ALA A 146 -17.82 18.06 -11.05
C ALA A 146 -18.21 19.53 -11.31
N HIS A 147 -19.08 20.14 -10.50
CA HIS A 147 -19.45 21.55 -10.67
C HIS A 147 -18.32 22.50 -10.27
N LYS A 148 -17.53 22.12 -9.27
CA LYS A 148 -16.40 22.95 -8.78
C LYS A 148 -15.07 22.61 -9.43
N GLY A 149 -14.97 21.49 -10.14
CA GLY A 149 -13.70 21.01 -10.69
C GLY A 149 -12.68 20.62 -9.61
N THR A 150 -13.15 20.22 -8.42
CA THR A 150 -12.29 19.94 -7.26
C THR A 150 -12.68 18.66 -6.54
N GLY A 151 -11.71 17.93 -6.01
CA GLY A 151 -12.00 16.72 -5.27
C GLY A 151 -10.78 15.97 -4.79
N ILE A 152 -10.99 14.81 -4.19
CA ILE A 152 -9.96 13.83 -3.86
C ILE A 152 -10.00 12.72 -4.91
N CYS A 153 -8.84 12.21 -5.25
CA CYS A 153 -8.64 11.10 -6.16
C CYS A 153 -7.52 10.19 -5.65
N MET A 154 -7.43 9.00 -6.24
CA MET A 154 -6.30 8.10 -6.05
C MET A 154 -5.53 7.98 -7.36
N LEU A 155 -4.21 8.12 -7.27
CA LEU A 155 -3.30 7.83 -8.36
C LEU A 155 -2.88 6.36 -8.28
N MET A 156 -3.10 5.62 -9.36
CA MET A 156 -2.98 4.17 -9.40
C MET A 156 -1.99 3.71 -10.45
N LEU A 157 -1.22 2.67 -10.15
CA LEU A 157 -0.49 1.89 -11.15
C LEU A 157 -1.22 0.57 -11.35
N ARG A 158 -1.93 0.42 -12.47
CA ARG A 158 -2.89 -0.67 -12.68
C ARG A 158 -3.94 -0.67 -11.56
N ASP A 159 -3.93 -1.68 -10.70
CA ASP A 159 -4.83 -1.78 -9.55
C ASP A 159 -4.15 -1.45 -8.21
N ILE A 160 -2.87 -1.07 -8.24
CA ILE A 160 -2.09 -0.74 -7.05
C ILE A 160 -2.24 0.75 -6.75
N PRO A 161 -2.79 1.15 -5.59
CA PRO A 161 -2.87 2.55 -5.22
C PRO A 161 -1.48 3.07 -4.82
N LEU A 162 -1.10 4.22 -5.36
CA LEU A 162 0.21 4.83 -5.10
C LEU A 162 0.09 6.05 -4.19
N PHE A 163 -0.83 6.97 -4.50
CA PHE A 163 -1.01 8.22 -3.78
C PHE A 163 -2.48 8.57 -3.59
N HIS A 164 -2.78 9.12 -2.42
CA HIS A 164 -3.92 10.01 -2.23
C HIS A 164 -3.57 11.37 -2.82
N ALA A 165 -4.48 11.93 -3.61
CA ALA A 165 -4.23 13.19 -4.29
C ALA A 165 -5.49 14.06 -4.37
N LYS A 166 -5.29 15.35 -4.55
CA LYS A 166 -6.35 16.34 -4.72
C LYS A 166 -6.38 16.84 -6.14
N ILE A 167 -7.57 16.90 -6.73
CA ILE A 167 -7.81 17.57 -7.99
C ILE A 167 -8.22 19.01 -7.70
N LYS A 168 -7.52 19.96 -8.34
CA LYS A 168 -7.89 21.38 -8.35
C LYS A 168 -7.36 22.04 -9.61
N ASN A 169 -8.20 22.80 -10.31
CA ASN A 169 -7.83 23.56 -11.51
C ASN A 169 -7.12 22.69 -12.58
N ASN A 170 -7.68 21.51 -12.87
CA ASN A 170 -7.10 20.56 -13.83
C ASN A 170 -5.66 20.08 -13.49
N ARG A 171 -5.30 20.11 -12.20
CA ARG A 171 -4.06 19.53 -11.68
C ARG A 171 -4.36 18.53 -10.57
N VAL A 172 -3.50 17.52 -10.47
CA VAL A 172 -3.50 16.50 -9.42
C VAL A 172 -2.32 16.81 -8.49
N GLU A 173 -2.62 17.25 -7.28
CA GLU A 173 -1.64 17.49 -6.23
C GLU A 173 -1.55 16.24 -5.34
N LEU A 174 -0.38 15.62 -5.24
CA LEU A 174 -0.17 14.44 -4.40
C LEU A 174 -0.17 14.88 -2.93
N ILE A 175 -1.06 14.31 -2.12
CA ILE A 175 -1.18 14.67 -0.69
C ILE A 175 -0.38 13.71 0.18
N ASP A 176 -0.53 12.41 -0.07
CA ASP A 176 0.10 11.37 0.75
C ASP A 176 0.22 10.06 -0.05
N TYR A 177 1.05 9.14 0.41
CA TYR A 177 1.12 7.79 -0.14
C TYR A 177 -0.13 6.99 0.24
N ALA A 178 -0.55 6.07 -0.64
CA ALA A 178 -1.76 5.29 -0.39
C ALA A 178 -1.56 4.15 0.62
N PHE A 179 -0.35 3.56 0.68
CA PHE A 179 -0.04 2.40 1.51
C PHE A 179 -0.11 2.64 3.02
N TYR A 180 -0.07 3.89 3.49
CA TYR A 180 -0.09 4.21 4.91
C TYR A 180 -1.42 3.88 5.62
N TYR A 181 -2.52 3.72 4.88
CA TYR A 181 -3.85 3.53 5.47
C TYR A 181 -4.31 2.07 5.57
N GLU A 182 -3.70 1.13 4.84
CA GLU A 182 -4.07 -0.28 4.95
C GLU A 182 -3.54 -0.89 6.27
N ASP A 183 -2.34 -0.50 6.71
CA ASP A 183 -1.71 -1.07 7.91
C ASP A 183 -2.30 -0.54 9.24
N THR A 184 -2.73 0.72 9.30
CA THR A 184 -3.32 1.29 10.53
C THR A 184 -4.75 0.79 10.81
N MET A 185 -5.48 0.30 9.79
CA MET A 185 -6.82 -0.27 9.96
C MET A 185 -6.82 -1.77 10.31
N GLU A 186 -5.72 -2.49 10.11
CA GLU A 186 -5.63 -3.88 10.61
C GLU A 186 -5.41 -3.96 12.13
N GLU A 187 -4.77 -2.96 12.76
CA GLU A 187 -4.54 -2.93 14.20
C GLU A 187 -5.78 -2.57 15.04
N THR A 188 -6.84 -2.01 14.44
CA THR A 188 -8.03 -1.53 15.17
C THR A 188 -9.24 -2.45 15.13
N ARG A 189 -9.13 -3.67 14.59
CA ARG A 189 -10.16 -4.69 14.84
C ARG A 189 -10.17 -4.99 16.35
N PRO A 190 -11.29 -4.74 17.07
CA PRO A 190 -11.33 -5.05 18.49
C PRO A 190 -11.06 -6.54 18.65
N LYS A 191 -9.96 -6.86 19.36
CA LYS A 191 -9.70 -8.20 19.87
C LYS A 191 -10.89 -8.55 20.76
N LYS A 192 -11.86 -9.28 20.20
CA LYS A 192 -12.87 -9.99 20.99
C LYS A 192 -12.08 -10.83 21.98
N SER A 193 -12.26 -10.50 23.26
CA SER A 193 -11.71 -11.21 24.40
C SER A 193 -11.79 -12.71 24.15
N ALA A 194 -10.63 -13.35 24.06
CA ALA A 194 -10.52 -14.79 24.08
C ALA A 194 -11.00 -15.28 25.45
N GLU A 195 -12.28 -15.60 25.55
CA GLU A 195 -12.74 -16.50 26.61
C GLU A 195 -12.10 -17.86 26.35
N THR A 196 -11.41 -18.35 27.37
CA THR A 196 -10.82 -19.69 27.41
C THR A 196 -11.88 -20.72 27.03
N PRO A 197 -11.70 -21.53 25.96
CA PRO A 197 -12.68 -22.54 25.61
C PRO A 197 -12.76 -23.57 26.74
N LYS A 198 -13.94 -23.75 27.34
CA LYS A 198 -14.20 -24.88 28.23
C LYS A 198 -14.06 -26.19 27.42
N PRO A 199 -13.59 -27.29 28.03
CA PRO A 199 -13.45 -28.57 27.33
C PRO A 199 -14.81 -29.01 26.80
N LEU A 200 -14.89 -29.24 25.49
CA LEU A 200 -16.07 -29.81 24.84
C LEU A 200 -16.25 -31.26 25.30
N GLN A 201 -17.43 -31.57 25.83
CA GLN A 201 -17.88 -32.95 25.99
C GLN A 201 -18.23 -33.51 24.60
N ASP A 202 -17.69 -34.69 24.28
CA ASP A 202 -17.93 -35.42 23.04
C ASP A 202 -19.38 -35.90 22.95
N GLU A 203 -20.22 -35.08 22.32
CA GLU A 203 -21.48 -35.51 21.73
C GLU A 203 -21.31 -35.49 20.20
N PRO A 204 -21.62 -36.58 19.48
CA PRO A 204 -21.43 -36.65 18.03
C PRO A 204 -22.34 -35.65 17.32
N ARG A 205 -21.79 -34.49 16.96
CA ARG A 205 -22.46 -33.49 16.12
C ARG A 205 -22.66 -34.07 14.72
N LYS A 206 -23.90 -34.41 14.38
CA LYS A 206 -24.32 -34.59 12.99
C LYS A 206 -24.18 -33.24 12.29
N PHE A 207 -23.24 -33.12 11.36
CA PHE A 207 -23.19 -32.00 10.43
C PHE A 207 -24.44 -32.08 9.53
N PRO A 208 -25.29 -31.04 9.46
CA PRO A 208 -26.25 -30.97 8.38
C PRO A 208 -25.44 -30.82 7.10
N SER A 209 -25.54 -31.80 6.20
CA SER A 209 -25.10 -31.68 4.83
C SER A 209 -25.96 -30.60 4.15
N GLN A 210 -25.57 -29.34 4.31
CA GLN A 210 -26.06 -28.28 3.45
C GLN A 210 -25.40 -28.47 2.09
N GLU A 211 -26.19 -28.92 1.12
CA GLU A 211 -25.88 -28.82 -0.30
C GLU A 211 -25.51 -27.35 -0.57
N MET A 212 -24.24 -27.08 -0.88
CA MET A 212 -23.83 -25.77 -1.37
C MET A 212 -24.45 -25.60 -2.75
N GLU A 213 -25.55 -24.85 -2.83
CA GLU A 213 -26.07 -24.43 -4.14
C GLU A 213 -25.00 -23.62 -4.87
N PRO A 214 -24.78 -23.87 -6.17
CA PRO A 214 -23.80 -23.13 -6.94
C PRO A 214 -24.22 -21.66 -7.03
N VAL A 215 -23.48 -20.77 -6.37
CA VAL A 215 -23.68 -19.33 -6.47
C VAL A 215 -23.54 -18.91 -7.93
N SER A 216 -24.62 -18.41 -8.52
CA SER A 216 -24.64 -17.97 -9.91
C SER A 216 -23.74 -16.74 -10.07
N ILE A 217 -22.77 -16.80 -10.98
CA ILE A 217 -21.83 -15.70 -11.29
C ILE A 217 -22.56 -14.39 -11.62
N LYS A 218 -23.82 -14.47 -12.09
CA LYS A 218 -24.66 -13.31 -12.40
C LYS A 218 -24.98 -12.43 -11.19
N GLU A 219 -24.92 -12.98 -9.98
CA GLU A 219 -25.30 -12.28 -8.75
C GLU A 219 -24.11 -11.67 -8.01
N LEU A 220 -22.87 -11.94 -8.46
CA LEU A 220 -21.68 -11.35 -7.87
C LEU A 220 -21.61 -9.86 -8.25
N PRO A 221 -21.49 -8.94 -7.26
CA PRO A 221 -21.33 -7.52 -7.55
C PRO A 221 -19.98 -7.25 -8.24
N LEU A 222 -20.02 -6.41 -9.26
CA LEU A 222 -18.86 -5.90 -9.98
C LEU A 222 -18.55 -4.49 -9.49
N ASP A 223 -17.31 -4.28 -9.03
CA ASP A 223 -16.84 -2.97 -8.63
C ASP A 223 -16.34 -2.20 -9.85
N ILE A 224 -17.17 -1.28 -10.32
CA ILE A 224 -16.85 -0.40 -11.43
C ILE A 224 -16.23 0.88 -10.87
N THR A 225 -15.04 1.17 -11.35
CA THR A 225 -14.28 2.37 -10.99
C THR A 225 -14.50 3.47 -12.04
N VAL A 226 -14.74 4.69 -11.56
CA VAL A 226 -14.70 5.91 -12.37
C VAL A 226 -13.27 6.43 -12.44
N GLU A 227 -12.69 6.38 -13.63
CA GLU A 227 -11.33 6.85 -13.93
C GLU A 227 -11.41 8.11 -14.82
N ILE A 228 -10.92 9.25 -14.32
CA ILE A 228 -10.89 10.50 -15.10
C ILE A 228 -10.00 10.35 -16.34
N GLY A 229 -8.88 9.66 -16.18
CA GLY A 229 -7.94 9.44 -17.25
C GLY A 229 -6.64 8.84 -16.75
N ARG A 230 -5.68 8.77 -17.67
CA ARG A 230 -4.36 8.20 -17.40
C ARG A 230 -3.25 9.17 -17.75
N ILE A 231 -2.31 9.34 -16.83
CA ILE A 231 -1.08 10.09 -17.06
C ILE A 231 0.01 9.11 -17.47
N ARG A 232 0.67 9.39 -18.59
CA ARG A 232 1.84 8.62 -19.02
C ARG A 232 3.11 9.28 -18.47
N ILE A 233 3.86 8.55 -17.67
CA ILE A 233 5.15 8.99 -17.12
C ILE A 233 6.22 7.92 -17.33
N THR A 234 7.49 8.27 -17.17
CA THR A 234 8.59 7.30 -17.13
C THR A 234 8.71 6.65 -15.76
N LEU A 235 9.37 5.50 -15.69
CA LEU A 235 9.70 4.86 -14.41
C LEU A 235 10.61 5.76 -13.56
N ASP A 236 11.56 6.47 -14.18
CA ASP A 236 12.40 7.47 -13.51
C ASP A 236 11.57 8.59 -12.85
N GLN A 237 10.60 9.14 -13.59
CA GLN A 237 9.67 10.14 -13.03
C GLN A 237 8.81 9.57 -11.90
N LEU A 238 8.30 8.33 -12.04
CA LEU A 238 7.52 7.67 -11.00
C LEU A 238 8.32 7.56 -9.68
N MET A 239 9.59 7.14 -9.77
CA MET A 239 10.47 7.00 -8.60
C MET A 239 10.78 8.33 -7.90
N GLN A 240 10.59 9.45 -8.59
CA GLN A 240 10.79 10.80 -8.06
C GLN A 240 9.51 11.44 -7.50
N LEU A 241 8.34 10.80 -7.68
CA LEU A 241 7.08 11.33 -7.15
C LEU A 241 7.03 11.26 -5.62
N THR A 242 6.69 12.38 -5.00
CA THR A 242 6.48 12.54 -3.56
C THR A 242 5.24 13.40 -3.30
N PRO A 243 4.66 13.33 -2.08
CA PRO A 243 3.69 14.33 -1.62
C PRO A 243 4.16 15.76 -1.90
N GLY A 244 3.23 16.61 -2.32
CA GLY A 244 3.47 17.98 -2.77
C GLY A 244 3.75 18.13 -4.27
N ASN A 245 4.09 17.06 -5.00
CA ASN A 245 4.18 17.15 -6.46
C ASN A 245 2.82 17.40 -7.11
N GLN A 246 2.84 18.11 -8.24
CA GLN A 246 1.65 18.37 -9.05
C GLN A 246 1.81 17.73 -10.42
N LEU A 247 0.78 17.02 -10.86
CA LEU A 247 0.68 16.43 -12.18
C LEU A 247 -0.44 17.12 -12.97
N GLU A 248 -0.27 17.25 -14.27
CA GLU A 248 -1.30 17.80 -15.14
C GLU A 248 -2.28 16.71 -15.57
N LEU A 249 -3.57 17.03 -15.52
CA LEU A 249 -4.62 16.16 -16.05
C LEU A 249 -4.59 16.19 -17.58
N PRO A 250 -4.54 15.02 -18.25
CA PRO A 250 -4.49 14.96 -19.70
C PRO A 250 -5.81 15.40 -20.36
N ILE A 251 -6.91 15.25 -19.65
CA ILE A 251 -8.28 15.48 -20.09
C ILE A 251 -9.00 16.18 -18.95
N HIS A 252 -9.81 17.20 -19.28
CA HIS A 252 -10.66 17.84 -18.28
C HIS A 252 -11.76 16.86 -17.87
N PRO A 253 -12.05 16.65 -16.57
CA PRO A 253 -13.03 15.65 -16.12
C PRO A 253 -14.43 15.82 -16.76
N ASP A 254 -14.77 17.05 -17.15
CA ASP A 254 -16.04 17.40 -17.82
C ASP A 254 -16.13 16.91 -19.26
N GLN A 255 -15.02 16.46 -19.87
CA GLN A 255 -15.00 15.85 -21.21
C GLN A 255 -15.40 14.37 -21.19
N GLY A 256 -15.69 13.83 -20.01
CA GLY A 256 -16.07 12.45 -19.79
C GLY A 256 -14.98 11.66 -19.05
N VAL A 257 -15.43 10.56 -18.46
CA VAL A 257 -14.65 9.63 -17.63
C VAL A 257 -14.71 8.24 -18.23
N ASN A 258 -13.68 7.43 -17.98
CA ASN A 258 -13.68 6.02 -18.31
C ASN A 258 -14.28 5.20 -17.17
N LEU A 259 -15.03 4.17 -17.51
CA LEU A 259 -15.49 3.16 -16.57
C LEU A 259 -14.56 1.96 -16.67
N THR A 260 -14.06 1.47 -15.53
CA THR A 260 -13.09 0.37 -15.51
C THR A 260 -13.41 -0.70 -14.48
N VAL A 261 -13.09 -1.96 -14.80
CA VAL A 261 -13.13 -3.10 -13.88
C VAL A 261 -11.77 -3.79 -13.92
N GLY A 262 -11.10 -3.89 -12.77
CA GLY A 262 -9.72 -4.41 -12.68
C GLY A 262 -8.76 -3.71 -13.67
N GLY A 263 -8.88 -2.39 -13.77
CA GLY A 263 -8.07 -1.56 -14.67
C GLY A 263 -8.39 -1.67 -16.17
N ASN A 264 -9.35 -2.51 -16.59
CA ASN A 264 -9.77 -2.62 -17.99
C ASN A 264 -10.97 -1.72 -18.26
N LYS A 265 -10.91 -0.94 -19.35
CA LYS A 265 -12.01 -0.06 -19.75
C LYS A 265 -13.19 -0.87 -20.26
N ILE A 266 -14.36 -0.60 -19.70
CA ILE A 266 -15.64 -1.23 -20.06
C ILE A 266 -16.66 -0.23 -20.62
N GLY A 267 -16.32 1.06 -20.68
CA GLY A 267 -17.22 2.08 -21.20
C GLY A 267 -16.72 3.50 -20.98
N ARG A 268 -17.52 4.48 -21.42
CA ARG A 268 -17.38 5.90 -21.11
C ARG A 268 -18.64 6.44 -20.51
N ALA A 269 -18.49 7.43 -19.65
CA ALA A 269 -19.59 8.16 -19.08
C ALA A 269 -19.21 9.63 -18.88
N GLU A 270 -20.17 10.43 -18.46
CA GLU A 270 -19.93 11.75 -17.89
C GLU A 270 -20.47 11.79 -16.46
N LEU A 271 -19.84 12.59 -15.61
CA LEU A 271 -20.30 12.82 -14.24
C LEU A 271 -21.43 13.84 -14.25
N VAL A 272 -22.59 13.47 -13.71
CA VAL A 272 -23.78 14.33 -13.69
C VAL A 272 -24.48 14.26 -12.34
N TYR A 273 -25.12 15.37 -11.97
CA TYR A 273 -25.99 15.44 -10.81
C TYR A 273 -27.45 15.24 -11.23
N LEU A 274 -28.15 14.33 -10.55
CA LEU A 274 -29.60 14.22 -10.60
C LEU A 274 -30.17 14.68 -9.24
N GLY A 275 -30.61 15.94 -9.18
CA GLY A 275 -30.87 16.60 -7.91
C GLY A 275 -29.57 16.77 -7.13
N GLU A 276 -29.51 16.23 -5.91
CA GLU A 276 -28.31 16.28 -5.06
C GLU A 276 -27.39 15.05 -5.24
N GLN A 277 -27.82 14.05 -6.03
CA GLN A 277 -27.10 12.79 -6.16
C GLN A 277 -26.17 12.82 -7.37
N LEU A 278 -24.87 12.65 -7.13
CA LEU A 278 -23.90 12.45 -8.21
C LEU A 278 -23.98 11.02 -8.75
N GLY A 279 -23.98 10.90 -10.06
CA GLY A 279 -23.88 9.64 -10.77
C GLY A 279 -23.09 9.79 -12.07
N ILE A 280 -23.14 8.72 -12.85
CA ILE A 280 -22.63 8.66 -14.20
C ILE A 280 -23.78 8.60 -15.19
N ARG A 281 -23.66 9.28 -16.33
CA ARG A 281 -24.51 9.08 -17.49
C ARG A 281 -23.74 8.35 -18.57
N ILE A 282 -24.23 7.20 -19.02
CA ILE A 282 -23.53 6.33 -19.97
C ILE A 282 -23.39 7.01 -21.34
N LEU A 283 -22.16 7.07 -21.85
CA LEU A 283 -21.81 7.62 -23.16
C LEU A 283 -21.35 6.53 -24.15
N GLU A 284 -20.85 5.40 -23.65
CA GLU A 284 -20.42 4.22 -24.43
C GLU A 284 -20.31 3.02 -23.50
N ILE A 285 -20.67 1.81 -23.96
CA ILE A 285 -20.58 0.54 -23.22
C ILE A 285 -20.15 -0.60 -24.15
#